data_AF-A0A1V4PNK9-F1
#
_entry.id   AF-A0A1V4PNK9-F1
#
_cell.length_a   1.000
_cell.length_b   1.000
_cell.length_c   1.000
_cell.angle_alpha   90.00
_cell.angle_beta   90.00
_cell.angle_gamma   90.00
#
_symmetry.space_group_name_H-M   'P 1'
#
loop_
_entity.id
_entity.type
_entity.pdbx_description
1 polymer ?
#
loop_
_entity_poly.entity_id
_entity_poly.type
_entity_poly.pdbx_seq_one_letter_code
_entity_poly.pdbx_strand_id
1 'polypeptide(L)'
;MTESDVKESGVAEPEVAESEETGAEDDGAEDDGDRLFEEGEIAGDYLEQLLDVLDFDGDIDLDVDGDRAVVSIDGGDDLAKLVGRKGEVLDALQELTRLAVQQVTGDRSRLMLDIARWRADRRDRLGG
;
A
#
# COMPACT_ATOMS: atom_id res chain seq x y z
N MET A 1 20.81 -77.62 -28.95
CA MET A 1 20.84 -76.66 -27.83
C MET A 1 20.31 -75.36 -28.38
N THR A 2 19.23 -74.89 -27.77
CA THR A 2 18.29 -73.88 -28.28
C THR A 2 18.77 -72.47 -27.91
N GLU A 3 19.02 -71.63 -28.90
CA GLU A 3 19.12 -70.17 -28.74
C GLU A 3 17.81 -69.59 -29.32
N SER A 4 16.82 -69.31 -28.47
CA SER A 4 16.59 -68.03 -27.79
C SER A 4 15.75 -67.10 -28.66
N ASP A 5 14.43 -67.23 -28.48
CA ASP A 5 13.38 -66.31 -28.89
C ASP A 5 13.31 -65.08 -27.97
N VAL A 6 12.66 -64.02 -28.49
CA VAL A 6 11.98 -62.90 -27.77
C VAL A 6 12.88 -61.77 -27.22
N LYS A 7 12.56 -60.47 -27.30
CA LYS A 7 11.60 -59.62 -28.03
C LYS A 7 11.99 -58.19 -27.64
N GLU A 8 12.06 -57.27 -28.61
CA GLU A 8 12.55 -55.90 -28.46
C GLU A 8 11.53 -54.97 -27.77
N SER A 9 12.05 -54.20 -26.81
CA SER A 9 11.70 -52.84 -26.35
C SER A 9 10.22 -52.48 -26.12
N GLY A 10 9.79 -52.56 -24.86
CA GLY A 10 8.61 -51.88 -24.34
C GLY A 10 8.94 -50.45 -23.88
N VAL A 11 8.14 -49.50 -24.34
CA VAL A 11 8.18 -48.07 -24.05
C VAL A 11 7.84 -47.81 -22.58
N ALA A 12 8.69 -47.05 -21.88
CA ALA A 12 8.40 -46.56 -20.53
C ALA A 12 7.77 -45.16 -20.62
N GLU A 13 6.51 -45.04 -20.22
CA GLU A 13 5.85 -43.76 -19.96
C GLU A 13 6.41 -43.13 -18.67
N PRO A 14 6.59 -41.79 -18.60
CA PRO A 14 6.95 -41.12 -17.36
C PRO A 14 5.71 -40.93 -16.49
N GLU A 15 5.78 -41.38 -15.23
CA GLU A 15 4.80 -41.06 -14.19
C GLU A 15 4.77 -39.56 -13.94
N VAL A 16 3.58 -38.98 -14.08
CA VAL A 16 3.29 -37.59 -13.74
C VAL A 16 3.18 -37.54 -12.22
N ALA A 17 4.21 -37.02 -11.55
CA ALA A 17 4.14 -36.70 -10.13
C ALA A 17 3.21 -35.49 -9.96
N GLU A 18 2.01 -35.73 -9.41
CA GLU A 18 1.19 -34.71 -8.78
C GLU A 18 2.04 -34.01 -7.71
N SER A 19 2.42 -32.77 -7.99
CA SER A 19 2.94 -31.87 -6.96
C SER A 19 1.74 -31.20 -6.31
N GLU A 20 1.24 -31.84 -5.26
CA GLU A 20 0.55 -31.15 -4.18
C GLU A 20 1.59 -30.24 -3.49
N GLU A 21 1.71 -28.99 -3.96
CA GLU A 21 2.30 -27.91 -3.16
C GLU A 21 1.15 -27.22 -2.43
N THR A 22 1.01 -27.71 -1.22
CA THR A 22 0.16 -27.26 -0.13
C THR A 22 0.55 -25.86 0.34
N GLY A 23 -0.42 -24.94 0.35
CA GLY A 23 -0.59 -23.90 1.36
C GLY A 23 0.62 -23.03 1.70
N ALA A 24 0.81 -21.95 0.96
CA ALA A 24 1.54 -20.77 1.40
C ALA A 24 0.57 -19.59 1.47
N GLU A 25 -0.33 -19.61 2.45
CA GLU A 25 -1.28 -18.51 2.69
C GLU A 25 -1.36 -18.30 4.21
N ASP A 26 -0.48 -17.45 4.79
CA ASP A 26 -0.78 -16.63 5.98
C ASP A 26 0.34 -15.64 6.37
N ASP A 27 1.62 -16.00 6.22
CA ASP A 27 2.75 -15.19 6.76
C ASP A 27 3.00 -13.84 6.07
N GLY A 28 2.64 -13.69 4.79
CA GLY A 28 2.91 -12.46 4.03
C GLY A 28 1.96 -11.30 4.35
N ALA A 29 0.74 -11.61 4.78
CA ALA A 29 -0.28 -10.59 5.02
C ALA A 29 -0.04 -9.82 6.34
N GLU A 30 0.58 -10.47 7.34
CA GLU A 30 0.97 -9.82 8.58
C GLU A 30 2.17 -8.87 8.36
N ASP A 31 3.16 -9.30 7.55
CA ASP A 31 4.33 -8.48 7.18
C ASP A 31 3.94 -7.23 6.36
N ASP A 32 2.98 -7.37 5.44
CA ASP A 32 2.44 -6.25 4.67
C ASP A 32 1.70 -5.24 5.58
N GLY A 33 0.93 -5.72 6.56
CA GLY A 33 0.21 -4.86 7.49
C GLY A 33 1.13 -4.02 8.38
N ASP A 34 2.14 -4.65 8.97
CA ASP A 34 3.13 -3.98 9.82
C ASP A 34 3.92 -2.93 9.03
N ARG A 35 4.32 -3.28 7.81
CA ARG A 35 4.98 -2.34 6.89
C ARG A 35 4.10 -1.14 6.56
N LEU A 36 2.82 -1.35 6.24
CA LEU A 36 1.90 -0.26 5.92
C LEU A 36 1.65 0.64 7.14
N PHE A 37 1.62 0.07 8.34
CA PHE A 37 1.54 0.83 9.57
C PHE A 37 2.79 1.69 9.78
N GLU A 38 4.00 1.13 9.60
CA GLU A 38 5.26 1.88 9.66
C GLU A 38 5.31 3.01 8.63
N GLU A 39 4.88 2.77 7.39
CA GLU A 39 4.75 3.81 6.36
C GLU A 39 3.80 4.94 6.82
N GLY A 40 2.70 4.58 7.50
CA GLY A 40 1.75 5.51 8.11
C GLY A 40 2.37 6.36 9.21
N GLU A 41 3.13 5.76 10.13
CA GLU A 41 3.80 6.47 11.22
C GLU A 41 4.82 7.49 10.69
N ILE A 42 5.66 7.07 9.74
CA ILE A 42 6.65 7.98 9.11
C ILE A 42 5.95 9.15 8.40
N ALA A 43 4.87 8.85 7.69
CA ALA A 43 4.07 9.88 7.01
C ALA A 43 3.42 10.84 8.02
N GLY A 44 2.88 10.31 9.12
CA GLY A 44 2.29 11.07 10.22
C GLY A 44 3.31 12.03 10.84
N ASP A 45 4.48 11.54 11.21
CA ASP A 45 5.57 12.33 11.80
C ASP A 45 6.02 13.49 10.88
N TYR A 46 6.10 13.22 9.58
CA TYR A 46 6.44 14.25 8.59
C TYR A 46 5.36 15.33 8.50
N LEU A 47 4.08 14.92 8.48
CA LEU A 47 2.95 15.84 8.39
C LEU A 47 2.75 16.62 9.69
N GLU A 48 2.94 16.00 10.85
CA GLU A 48 2.86 16.68 12.16
C GLU A 48 3.90 17.80 12.26
N GLN A 49 5.16 17.51 11.93
CA GLN A 49 6.22 18.52 11.88
C GLN A 49 5.91 19.63 10.87
N LEU A 50 5.31 19.29 9.73
CA LEU A 50 4.89 20.29 8.74
C LEU A 50 3.79 21.20 9.31
N LEU A 51 2.78 20.63 9.98
CA LEU A 51 1.69 21.38 10.59
C LEU A 51 2.20 22.33 11.68
N ASP A 52 3.13 21.86 12.53
CA ASP A 52 3.79 22.68 13.56
C ASP A 52 4.53 23.88 12.93
N VAL A 53 5.32 23.65 11.88
CA VAL A 53 6.04 24.72 11.16
C VAL A 53 5.09 25.74 10.52
N LEU A 54 3.88 25.32 10.15
CA LEU A 54 2.86 26.17 9.54
C LEU A 54 1.93 26.85 10.55
N ASP A 55 2.08 26.56 11.85
CA ASP A 55 1.16 26.96 12.92
C ASP A 55 -0.30 26.53 12.62
N PHE A 56 -0.49 25.33 12.05
CA PHE A 56 -1.81 24.82 11.71
C PHE A 56 -2.26 23.76 12.72
N ASP A 57 -3.44 23.96 13.28
CA ASP A 57 -4.13 22.93 14.04
C ASP A 57 -4.62 21.83 13.10
N GLY A 58 -4.51 20.59 13.54
CA GLY A 58 -5.04 19.43 12.83
C GLY A 58 -4.73 18.14 13.58
N ASP A 59 -5.71 17.25 13.63
CA ASP A 59 -5.55 15.91 14.18
C ASP A 59 -5.16 14.97 13.05
N ILE A 60 -4.10 14.20 13.25
CA ILE A 60 -3.61 13.20 12.30
C ILE A 60 -4.11 11.82 12.73
N ASP A 61 -4.82 11.16 11.82
CA ASP A 61 -5.27 9.78 11.98
C ASP A 61 -4.59 8.87 10.95
N LEU A 62 -4.16 7.70 11.40
CA LEU A 62 -3.52 6.66 10.57
C LEU A 62 -4.46 5.46 10.41
N ASP A 63 -4.60 4.96 9.19
CA ASP A 63 -5.41 3.78 8.85
C ASP A 63 -4.71 2.95 7.76
N VAL A 64 -5.14 1.71 7.56
CA VAL A 64 -4.69 0.80 6.51
C VAL A 64 -5.91 0.36 5.70
N ASP A 65 -5.97 0.80 4.44
CA ASP A 65 -7.05 0.45 3.51
C ASP A 65 -6.53 -0.50 2.42
N GLY A 66 -6.66 -1.81 2.66
CA GLY A 66 -6.20 -2.83 1.74
C GLY A 66 -4.67 -2.86 1.66
N ASP A 67 -4.10 -2.46 0.52
CA ASP A 67 -2.66 -2.48 0.22
C ASP A 67 -1.99 -1.11 0.34
N ARG A 68 -2.60 -0.16 1.07
CA ARG A 68 -2.07 1.20 1.24
C ARG A 68 -2.28 1.73 2.65
N ALA A 69 -1.29 2.49 3.11
CA ALA A 69 -1.43 3.36 4.26
C ALA A 69 -2.31 4.56 3.88
N VAL A 70 -3.17 4.97 4.80
CA VAL A 70 -4.01 6.16 4.67
C VAL A 70 -3.72 7.07 5.84
N VAL A 71 -3.44 8.34 5.53
CA VAL A 71 -3.26 9.39 6.54
C VAL A 71 -4.34 10.43 6.32
N SER A 72 -5.08 10.75 7.37
CA SER A 72 -6.14 11.76 7.36
C SER A 72 -5.76 12.92 8.28
N ILE A 73 -6.03 14.14 7.83
CA ILE A 73 -5.88 15.35 8.65
C ILE A 73 -7.23 16.04 8.77
N ASP A 74 -7.74 16.15 9.99
CA ASP A 74 -9.04 16.73 10.32
C ASP A 74 -8.95 17.72 11.51
N GLY A 75 -10.08 18.30 11.93
CA GLY A 75 -10.16 19.07 13.18
C GLY A 75 -9.62 20.51 13.16
N GLY A 76 -8.90 20.92 12.12
CA GLY A 76 -8.29 22.27 12.04
C GLY A 76 -9.13 23.33 11.30
N ASP A 77 -9.12 24.56 11.82
CA ASP A 77 -9.86 25.70 11.26
C ASP A 77 -9.34 26.16 9.88
N ASP A 78 -8.06 25.89 9.58
CA ASP A 78 -7.36 26.41 8.40
C ASP A 78 -6.91 25.34 7.40
N LEU A 79 -7.35 24.08 7.58
CA LEU A 79 -6.96 22.95 6.71
C LEU A 79 -7.36 23.14 5.24
N ALA A 80 -8.37 23.97 4.95
CA ALA A 80 -8.74 24.33 3.59
C ALA A 80 -7.58 24.95 2.78
N LYS A 81 -6.60 25.57 3.45
CA LYS A 81 -5.38 26.11 2.81
C LYS A 81 -4.45 24.99 2.35
N LEU A 82 -4.36 23.89 3.10
CA LEU A 82 -3.59 22.70 2.72
C LEU A 82 -4.24 21.89 1.61
N VAL A 83 -5.55 22.03 1.42
CA VAL A 83 -6.24 21.49 0.25
C VAL A 83 -5.89 22.31 -1.00
N GLY A 84 -5.94 23.63 -0.89
CA GLY A 84 -5.69 24.54 -2.01
C GLY A 84 -6.81 24.52 -3.06
N ARG A 85 -6.57 25.19 -4.20
CA ARG A 85 -7.62 25.29 -5.24
C ARG A 85 -7.77 23.96 -5.93
N LYS A 86 -8.98 23.39 -5.88
CA LYS A 86 -9.30 22.10 -6.49
C LYS A 86 -8.33 20.97 -6.04
N GLY A 87 -7.78 21.05 -4.82
CA GLY A 87 -6.92 20.00 -4.26
C GLY A 87 -5.45 20.05 -4.68
N GLU A 88 -5.00 21.10 -5.39
CA GLU A 88 -3.63 21.15 -5.91
C GLU A 88 -2.54 21.09 -4.82
N VAL A 89 -2.81 21.65 -3.64
CA VAL A 89 -1.85 21.63 -2.52
C VAL A 89 -1.89 20.27 -1.85
N LEU A 90 -3.08 19.68 -1.66
CA LEU A 90 -3.23 18.32 -1.15
C LEU A 90 -2.48 17.30 -2.02
N ASP A 91 -2.60 17.40 -3.34
CA ASP A 91 -1.90 16.51 -4.26
C ASP A 91 -0.38 16.70 -4.17
N ALA A 92 0.11 17.94 -4.02
CA ALA A 92 1.53 18.20 -3.82
C ALA A 92 2.04 17.65 -2.48
N LEU A 93 1.29 17.86 -1.39
CA LEU A 93 1.62 17.33 -0.07
C LEU A 93 1.66 15.81 -0.08
N GLN A 94 0.71 15.15 -0.74
CA GLN A 94 0.72 13.70 -0.87
C GLN A 94 2.01 13.19 -1.53
N GLU A 95 2.44 13.83 -2.62
CA GLU A 95 3.68 13.42 -3.31
C GLU A 95 4.93 13.71 -2.46
N LEU A 96 4.97 14.83 -1.73
CA LEU A 96 6.05 15.12 -0.80
C LEU A 96 6.13 14.10 0.33
N THR A 97 5.01 13.74 0.93
CA THR A 97 4.97 12.73 2.00
C THR A 97 5.37 11.35 1.46
N ARG A 98 4.93 10.97 0.26
CA ARG A 98 5.39 9.72 -0.39
C ARG A 98 6.90 9.69 -0.59
N LEU A 99 7.50 10.81 -1.00
CA LEU A 99 8.96 10.92 -1.14
C LEU A 99 9.66 10.85 0.22
N ALA A 100 9.10 11.46 1.26
CA ALA A 100 9.63 11.40 2.62
C ALA A 100 9.64 9.95 3.15
N VAL A 101 8.52 9.23 3.00
CA VAL A 101 8.42 7.81 3.38
C VAL A 101 9.42 6.98 2.58
N GLN A 102 9.47 7.16 1.25
CA GLN A 102 10.43 6.44 0.41
C GLN A 102 11.89 6.70 0.80
N GLN A 103 12.22 7.91 1.23
CA GLN A 103 13.58 8.24 1.67
C GLN A 103 13.98 7.47 2.93
N VAL A 104 13.02 7.16 3.81
CA VAL A 104 13.25 6.43 5.05
C VAL A 104 13.21 4.92 4.84
N THR A 105 12.16 4.41 4.19
CA THR A 105 11.94 2.96 3.99
C THR A 105 12.73 2.38 2.81
N GLY A 106 13.15 3.24 1.86
CA GLY A 106 13.81 2.84 0.62
C GLY A 106 12.85 2.40 -0.49
N ASP A 107 11.58 2.19 -0.17
CA ASP A 107 10.57 1.66 -1.09
C ASP A 107 9.56 2.72 -1.53
N ARG A 108 8.95 2.52 -2.69
CA ARG A 108 7.89 3.42 -3.16
C ARG A 108 6.63 3.22 -2.34
N SER A 109 6.25 4.25 -1.58
CA SER A 109 5.00 4.23 -0.83
C SER A 109 3.77 4.38 -1.74
N ARG A 110 2.72 3.62 -1.42
CA ARG A 110 1.37 3.75 -2.01
C ARG A 110 0.43 4.60 -1.15
N LEU A 111 0.95 5.24 -0.10
CA LEU A 111 0.26 6.15 0.82
C LEU A 111 -0.81 7.00 0.12
N MET A 112 -1.98 7.12 0.75
CA MET A 112 -2.97 8.13 0.41
C MET A 112 -3.04 9.18 1.53
N LEU A 113 -3.07 10.46 1.14
CA LEU A 113 -3.37 11.56 2.04
C LEU A 113 -4.77 12.09 1.74
N ASP A 114 -5.57 12.30 2.79
CA ASP A 114 -6.81 13.07 2.74
C ASP A 114 -6.79 14.18 3.79
N ILE A 115 -7.37 15.32 3.45
CA ILE A 115 -7.43 16.48 4.34
C ILE A 115 -8.86 16.99 4.33
N ALA A 116 -9.47 17.13 5.52
CA ALA A 116 -10.82 17.63 5.72
C ALA A 116 -11.87 16.91 4.83
N ARG A 117 -11.73 15.59 4.66
CA ARG A 117 -12.58 14.75 3.79
C ARG A 117 -12.74 15.22 2.35
N TRP A 118 -11.76 15.97 1.83
CA TRP A 118 -11.86 16.61 0.53
C TRP A 118 -12.08 15.61 -0.61
N ARG A 119 -11.45 14.42 -0.55
CA ARG A 119 -11.59 13.39 -1.60
C ARG A 119 -13.02 12.86 -1.68
N ALA A 120 -13.67 12.65 -0.54
CA ALA A 120 -15.08 12.21 -0.48
C ALA A 120 -16.01 13.29 -1.05
N ASP A 121 -15.83 14.53 -0.60
CA ASP A 121 -16.57 15.71 -1.07
C ASP A 121 -16.48 15.90 -2.59
N ARG A 122 -15.29 15.69 -3.15
CA ARG A 122 -15.06 15.83 -4.60
C ARG A 122 -15.80 14.76 -5.40
N ARG A 123 -15.85 13.52 -4.90
CA ARG A 123 -16.57 12.42 -5.55
C ARG A 123 -18.07 12.73 -5.60
N ASP A 124 -18.64 13.21 -4.50
CA ASP A 124 -20.07 13.52 -4.41
C ASP A 124 -20.47 14.67 -5.35
N ARG A 125 -19.62 15.68 -5.51
CA ARG A 125 -19.85 16.80 -6.45
C ARG A 125 -19.81 16.41 -7.94
N LEU A 126 -19.17 15.28 -8.28
CA LEU A 126 -19.03 14.82 -9.66
C LEU A 126 -20.01 13.70 -10.04
N GLY A 127 -20.57 13.02 -9.04
CA GLY A 127 -21.58 11.97 -9.24
C GLY A 127 -23.04 12.47 -9.26
N GLY A 128 -23.26 13.75 -8.97
CA GLY A 128 -24.58 14.41 -8.94
C GLY A 128 -24.97 15.14 -10.22
#